data_AF-A0A7J3M1N7-F1
#
_entry.id   AF-A0A7J3M1N7-F1
#
_cell.length_a   1.000
_cell.length_b   1.000
_cell.length_c   1.000
_cell.angle_alpha   90.00
_cell.angle_beta   90.00
_cell.angle_gamma   90.00
#
_symmetry.space_group_name_H-M   'P 1'
#
loop_
_entity.id
_entity.type
_entity.pdbx_description
1 polymer ?
#
loop_
_entity_poly.entity_id
_entity_poly.type
_entity_poly.pdbx_seq_one_letter_code
_entity_poly.pdbx_strand_id
1 'polypeptide(L)'
;MKPFTQIVRPHDDILEGRLTMDVFAADLWQVAFGNAPPEYRNPELFFRKTYLTKGLKNLIEVTKNRLLGKTGDAVVQLQTPFG
;
A
#
# COMPACT_ATOMS: atom_id res chain seq x y z
N MET A 1 -1.39 4.99 -30.05
CA MET A 1 -1.67 4.32 -28.77
C MET A 1 -3.03 4.81 -28.28
N LYS A 2 -3.95 3.95 -27.84
CA LYS A 2 -5.24 4.42 -27.31
C LYS A 2 -5.00 5.15 -25.97
N PRO A 3 -5.72 6.24 -25.66
CA PRO A 3 -5.69 6.86 -24.34
C PRO A 3 -6.00 5.83 -23.25
N PHE A 4 -5.31 5.91 -22.10
CA PHE A 4 -5.51 4.95 -21.01
C PHE A 4 -6.97 4.94 -20.52
N THR A 5 -7.62 6.11 -20.52
CA THR A 5 -9.04 6.27 -20.17
C THR A 5 -10.01 5.48 -21.06
N GLN A 6 -9.57 5.00 -22.22
CA GLN A 6 -10.37 4.17 -23.13
C GLN A 6 -10.09 2.66 -22.99
N ILE A 7 -9.09 2.27 -22.21
CA ILE A 7 -8.67 0.86 -22.06
C ILE A 7 -8.67 0.38 -20.62
N VAL A 8 -8.85 1.28 -19.65
CA VAL A 8 -9.06 0.95 -18.24
C VAL A 8 -10.23 1.73 -17.66
N ARG A 9 -11.00 1.10 -16.77
CA ARG A 9 -12.00 1.78 -15.95
C ARG A 9 -11.33 2.27 -14.67
N PRO A 10 -11.38 3.56 -14.34
CA PRO A 10 -10.93 4.06 -13.04
C PRO A 10 -11.66 3.37 -11.89
N HIS A 11 -11.05 3.41 -10.71
CA HIS A 11 -11.66 2.87 -9.51
C HIS A 11 -12.93 3.67 -9.12
N ASP A 12 -13.88 3.04 -8.44
CA ASP A 12 -15.22 3.60 -8.22
C ASP A 12 -15.19 4.92 -7.43
N ASP A 13 -14.28 5.03 -6.46
CA ASP A 13 -13.99 6.27 -5.73
C ASP A 13 -13.63 7.46 -6.64
N ILE A 14 -12.83 7.24 -7.69
CA ILE A 14 -12.50 8.27 -8.68
C ILE A 14 -13.74 8.64 -9.51
N LEU A 15 -14.54 7.64 -9.91
CA LEU A 15 -15.76 7.86 -10.68
C LEU A 15 -16.83 8.61 -9.87
N GLU A 16 -16.88 8.38 -8.57
CA GLU A 16 -17.84 9.00 -7.63
C GLU A 16 -17.31 10.31 -7.01
N GLY A 17 -16.10 10.75 -7.40
CA GLY A 17 -15.49 11.99 -6.91
C GLY A 17 -15.05 11.96 -5.44
N ARG A 18 -14.95 10.77 -4.83
CA ARG A 18 -14.48 10.59 -3.45
C ARG A 18 -12.96 10.53 -3.41
N LEU A 19 -12.34 11.70 -3.48
CA LEU A 19 -10.88 11.87 -3.53
C LEU A 19 -10.25 12.26 -2.19
N THR A 20 -10.90 11.89 -1.08
CA THR A 20 -10.42 12.24 0.26
C THR A 20 -9.24 11.36 0.66
N MET A 21 -8.31 11.90 1.44
CA MET A 21 -7.05 11.21 1.78
C MET A 21 -7.26 9.88 2.54
N ASP A 22 -8.35 9.77 3.30
CA ASP A 22 -8.77 8.56 4.00
C ASP A 22 -9.13 7.40 3.06
N VAL A 23 -9.51 7.69 1.81
CA VAL A 23 -9.76 6.65 0.79
C VAL A 23 -8.45 5.99 0.35
N PHE A 24 -7.33 6.73 0.38
CA PHE A 24 -6.02 6.25 -0.09
C PHE A 24 -5.08 5.80 1.04
N ALA A 25 -5.37 6.20 2.28
CA ALA A 25 -4.55 5.86 3.43
C ALA A 25 -4.94 4.49 4.00
N ALA A 26 -3.94 3.63 4.24
CA ALA A 26 -4.15 2.39 4.95
C ALA A 26 -4.37 2.66 6.44
N ASP A 27 -5.53 2.27 6.98
CA ASP A 27 -5.81 2.29 8.41
C ASP A 27 -5.36 0.97 9.05
N LEU A 28 -4.24 1.01 9.78
CA LEU A 28 -3.66 -0.16 10.44
C LEU A 28 -4.57 -0.77 11.51
N TRP A 29 -5.41 0.03 12.17
CA TRP A 29 -6.39 -0.48 13.13
C TRP A 29 -7.44 -1.30 12.39
N GLN A 30 -8.01 -0.77 11.31
CA GLN A 30 -8.97 -1.53 10.49
C GLN A 30 -8.37 -2.81 9.90
N VAL A 31 -7.08 -2.80 9.53
CA VAL A 31 -6.38 -4.01 9.07
C VAL A 31 -6.28 -5.03 10.21
N ALA A 32 -5.85 -4.61 11.40
CA ALA A 32 -5.73 -5.49 12.57
C ALA A 32 -7.06 -6.15 12.98
N PHE A 33 -8.18 -5.43 12.84
CA PHE A 33 -9.52 -5.94 13.15
C PHE A 33 -10.24 -6.58 11.96
N GLY A 34 -9.60 -6.68 10.79
CA GLY A 34 -10.20 -7.30 9.60
C GLY A 34 -11.36 -6.52 8.99
N ASN A 35 -11.45 -5.22 9.26
CA ASN A 35 -12.48 -4.31 8.75
C ASN A 35 -12.02 -3.46 7.55
N ALA A 36 -10.72 -3.46 7.24
CA ALA A 36 -10.17 -2.67 6.13
C ALA A 36 -10.74 -3.08 4.76
N PRO A 37 -10.59 -2.25 3.71
CA PRO A 37 -10.89 -2.65 2.34
C PRO A 37 -10.21 -3.95 1.93
N PRO A 38 -10.80 -4.74 1.00
CA PRO A 38 -10.23 -6.01 0.56
C PRO A 38 -8.76 -5.91 0.12
N GLU A 39 -8.36 -4.77 -0.46
CA GLU A 39 -6.98 -4.49 -0.86
C GLU A 39 -5.98 -4.64 0.27
N TYR A 40 -6.36 -4.29 1.50
CA TYR A 40 -5.49 -4.33 2.67
C TYR A 40 -5.68 -5.57 3.53
N ARG A 41 -6.74 -6.37 3.29
CA ARG A 41 -7.02 -7.63 4.01
C ARG A 41 -6.52 -8.86 3.28
N ASN A 42 -6.56 -8.87 1.95
CA ASN A 42 -6.12 -10.00 1.15
C ASN A 42 -4.67 -9.76 0.66
N PRO A 43 -3.69 -10.54 1.14
CA PRO A 43 -2.29 -10.34 0.78
C PRO A 43 -2.03 -10.55 -0.73
N GLU A 44 -2.72 -11.49 -1.39
CA GLU A 44 -2.58 -11.68 -2.83
C GLU A 44 -3.08 -10.46 -3.62
N LEU A 45 -4.21 -9.89 -3.20
CA LEU A 45 -4.76 -8.69 -3.83
C LEU A 45 -3.85 -7.47 -3.60
N PHE A 46 -3.36 -7.31 -2.38
CA PHE A 46 -2.42 -6.25 -2.01
C PHE A 46 -1.19 -6.28 -2.91
N PHE A 47 -0.47 -7.41 -2.96
CA PHE A 47 0.76 -7.52 -3.73
C PHE A 47 0.52 -7.55 -5.25
N ARG A 48 -0.67 -7.93 -5.73
CA ARG A 48 -1.03 -7.78 -7.15
C ARG A 48 -1.21 -6.31 -7.54
N LYS A 49 -1.71 -5.47 -6.64
CA LYS A 49 -1.88 -4.02 -6.84
C LYS A 49 -0.62 -3.21 -6.46
N THR A 50 0.35 -3.82 -5.78
CA THR A 50 1.61 -3.16 -5.35
C THR A 50 2.81 -3.64 -6.17
N TYR A 51 3.47 -2.73 -6.86
CA TYR A 51 4.75 -3.04 -7.49
C TYR A 51 5.88 -3.08 -6.46
N LEU A 52 6.44 -4.28 -6.21
CA LEU A 52 7.52 -4.49 -5.25
C LEU A 52 8.87 -3.99 -5.75
N THR A 53 9.11 -2.69 -5.58
CA THR A 53 10.41 -2.06 -5.83
C THR A 53 11.50 -2.64 -4.91
N LYS A 54 12.77 -2.45 -5.30
CA LYS A 54 13.92 -2.81 -4.43
C LYS A 54 13.82 -2.15 -3.05
N GLY A 55 13.41 -0.87 -3.00
CA GLY A 55 13.22 -0.14 -1.76
C GLY A 55 12.14 -0.75 -0.87
N LEU A 56 10.97 -1.09 -1.44
CA LEU A 56 9.89 -1.75 -0.69
C LEU A 56 10.30 -3.12 -0.16
N LYS A 57 11.01 -3.92 -0.96
CA LYS A 57 11.54 -5.22 -0.51
C LYS A 57 12.49 -5.07 0.68
N ASN A 58 13.40 -4.10 0.62
CA ASN A 58 14.30 -3.81 1.73
C ASN A 58 13.54 -3.35 2.98
N LEU A 59 12.54 -2.47 2.83
CA LEU A 59 11.72 -1.98 3.93
C LEU A 59 10.96 -3.13 4.64
N ILE A 60 10.38 -4.04 3.86
CA ILE A 60 9.69 -5.22 4.39
C ILE A 60 10.67 -6.09 5.20
N GLU A 61 11.87 -6.35 4.68
CA GLU A 61 12.85 -7.20 5.36
C GLU A 61 13.36 -6.58 6.66
N VAL A 62 13.65 -5.27 6.68
CA VAL A 62 14.03 -4.54 7.90
C VAL A 62 12.91 -4.61 8.94
N THR A 63 11.67 -4.33 8.52
CA THR A 63 10.50 -4.36 9.40
C THR A 63 10.27 -5.76 9.99
N LYS A 64 10.35 -6.79 9.15
CA LYS A 64 10.22 -8.20 9.57
C LYS A 64 11.29 -8.58 10.58
N ASN A 65 12.56 -8.27 10.33
CA ASN A 65 13.64 -8.59 11.26
C ASN A 65 13.43 -7.90 12.61
N ARG A 66 12.95 -6.65 12.60
CA ARG A 66 12.62 -5.93 13.83
C ARG A 66 11.47 -6.57 14.61
N LEU A 67 10.38 -6.95 13.94
CA LEU A 67 9.23 -7.63 14.56
C LEU A 67 9.59 -9.01 15.13
N LEU A 68 10.58 -9.69 14.53
CA LEU A 68 11.10 -10.97 15.02
C LEU A 68 12.15 -10.82 16.14
N GLY A 69 12.39 -9.60 16.65
CA GLY A 69 13.36 -9.34 17.71
C GLY A 69 14.83 -9.48 17.26
N LYS A 70 15.09 -9.54 15.95
CA LYS A 70 16.44 -9.59 15.40
C LYS A 70 17.07 -8.19 15.34
N THR A 71 18.36 -8.15 15.06
CA THR A 71 19.09 -6.91 14.81
C THR A 71 18.61 -6.22 13.52
N GLY A 72 18.68 -4.89 13.50
CA GLY A 72 18.22 -4.07 12.40
C GLY A 72 17.87 -2.66 12.86
N ASP A 73 17.71 -1.75 11.90
CA ASP A 73 17.37 -0.35 12.19
C ASP A 73 16.00 -0.26 12.88
N ALA A 74 15.99 0.34 14.07
CA ALA A 74 14.75 0.56 14.83
C ALA A 74 13.94 1.76 14.32
N VAL A 75 14.58 2.62 13.51
CA VAL A 75 13.99 3.81 12.91
C VAL A 75 14.30 3.76 11.43
N VAL A 76 13.27 3.85 10.60
CA VAL A 76 13.41 3.88 9.14
C VAL A 76 12.87 5.21 8.62
N GLN A 77 13.72 5.95 7.92
CA GLN A 77 13.29 7.15 7.21
C GLN A 77 12.64 6.75 5.88
N LEU A 78 11.35 7.01 5.75
CA LEU A 78 10.65 6.83 4.48
C LEU A 78 11.04 7.96 3.54
N GLN A 79 11.75 7.63 2.47
CA GLN A 79 11.94 8.55 1.35
C GLN A 79 10.87 8.26 0.30
N THR A 80 9.81 9.06 0.29
CA THR A 80 8.87 9.07 -0.82
C THR A 80 9.37 10.08 -1.86
N PRO A 81 9.56 9.69 -3.14
CA PRO A 81 9.92 10.65 -4.18
C PRO A 81 8.77 11.62 -4.50
N PHE A 82 7.58 11.36 -3.94
CA PHE A 82 6.45 12.28 -3.98
C PHE A 82 6.46 13.09 -2.69
N GLY A 83 6.69 14.39 -2.84
CA GLY A 83 6.38 15.43 -1.86
C GLY A 83 5.01 16.02 -2.15
#